data_AF-A0AAN0JM19-F1
#
_entry.id   AF-A0AAN0JM19-F1
#
_cell.length_a   1.000
_cell.length_b   1.000
_cell.length_c   1.000
_cell.angle_alpha   90.00
_cell.angle_beta   90.00
_cell.angle_gamma   90.00
#
_symmetry.space_group_name_H-M   'P 1'
#
loop_
_entity.id
_entity.type
_entity.pdbx_description
1 polymer ?
#
loop_
_entity_poly.entity_id
_entity_poly.type
_entity_poly.pdbx_seq_one_letter_code
_entity_poly.pdbx_strand_id
1 'polypeptide(L)'
;MAMASRRVFRLDISHMKLVSDVLKESHFIDADWFELGMGLNLPYPGLANIRARFTDPSQCLLECLSLWLTSANNRTWESLASALERMNKKPAATLIRNTCKVNIHKYKYKLKLKLLTKGKLINEIFKSKKSETQYFRTSLLMKAGTDSTGIICLYYLITGRKEALVEYKQEIELLQENVSITSAQLLMSQKGNIESM
;
A
#
# COMPACT_ATOMS: atom_id res chain seq x y z
N MET A 1 30.98 7.14 -13.14
CA MET A 1 30.40 5.94 -12.51
C MET A 1 29.08 6.32 -11.86
N ALA A 2 27.95 6.07 -12.53
CA ALA A 2 26.63 6.29 -11.95
C ALA A 2 26.15 4.98 -11.31
N MET A 3 26.11 4.94 -9.98
CA MET A 3 25.48 3.84 -9.24
C MET A 3 23.98 3.86 -9.56
N ALA A 4 23.51 2.90 -10.36
CA ALA A 4 22.10 2.72 -10.65
C ALA A 4 21.36 2.53 -9.32
N SER A 5 20.54 3.52 -8.94
CA SER A 5 19.74 3.48 -7.73
C SER A 5 18.66 2.40 -7.87
N ARG A 6 18.98 1.16 -7.45
CA ARG A 6 18.00 0.08 -7.26
C ARG A 6 16.83 0.66 -6.45
N ARG A 7 15.62 0.70 -7.00
CA ARG A 7 14.42 1.06 -6.21
C ARG A 7 14.14 -0.07 -5.23
N VAL A 8 14.65 0.08 -4.02
CA VAL A 8 14.48 -0.92 -2.97
C VAL A 8 13.14 -0.70 -2.27
N PHE A 9 12.31 -1.74 -2.21
CA PHE A 9 11.08 -1.70 -1.43
C PHE A 9 11.43 -1.44 0.04
N ARG A 10 10.96 -0.30 0.57
CA ARG A 10 11.18 0.10 1.95
C ARG A 10 10.13 -0.49 2.87
N LEU A 11 10.59 -1.16 3.91
CA LEU A 11 9.80 -1.65 5.02
C LEU A 11 9.57 -0.54 6.02
N ASP A 12 8.43 -0.62 6.71
CA ASP A 12 8.04 0.28 7.80
C ASP A 12 7.43 -0.55 8.94
N ILE A 13 7.02 0.13 10.01
CA ILE A 13 6.45 -0.50 11.20
C ILE A 13 5.22 -1.37 10.90
N SER A 14 4.46 -1.10 9.84
CA SER A 14 3.30 -1.91 9.43
C SER A 14 3.70 -3.33 9.01
N HIS A 15 4.98 -3.51 8.65
CA HIS A 15 5.56 -4.80 8.24
C HIS A 15 6.16 -5.57 9.42
N MET A 16 6.08 -5.06 10.66
CA MET A 16 6.67 -5.67 11.85
C MET A 16 6.32 -7.16 12.00
N LYS A 17 5.02 -7.47 11.98
CA LYS A 17 4.55 -8.86 12.12
C LYS A 17 5.11 -9.76 11.02
N LEU A 18 5.15 -9.25 9.79
CA LEU A 18 5.67 -9.99 8.65
C LEU A 18 7.16 -10.30 8.80
N VAL A 19 7.97 -9.32 9.20
CA VAL A 19 9.41 -9.51 9.42
C VAL A 19 9.64 -10.51 10.55
N SER A 20 8.88 -10.41 11.64
CA SER A 20 8.96 -11.35 12.75
C SER A 20 8.60 -12.77 12.35
N ASP A 21 7.51 -12.97 11.61
CA ASP A 21 7.06 -14.31 11.18
C ASP A 21 8.11 -14.97 10.27
N VAL A 22 8.70 -14.20 9.36
CA VAL A 22 9.74 -14.70 8.43
C VAL A 22 11.03 -15.09 9.17
N LEU A 23 11.43 -14.33 10.20
CA LEU A 23 12.58 -14.71 11.02
C LEU A 23 12.33 -16.03 11.76
N LYS A 24 11.10 -16.24 12.27
CA LYS A 24 10.71 -17.50 12.90
C LYS A 24 10.69 -18.68 11.93
N GLU A 25 10.15 -18.49 10.73
CA GLU A 25 10.19 -19.49 9.65
C GLU A 25 11.63 -19.84 9.24
N SER A 26 12.55 -18.89 9.39
CA SER A 26 13.97 -19.10 9.11
C SER A 26 14.75 -19.79 10.24
N HIS A 27 14.06 -20.18 11.33
CA HIS A 27 14.67 -20.71 12.56
C HIS A 27 15.73 -19.77 13.15
N PHE A 28 15.50 -18.46 13.05
CA PHE A 28 16.34 -17.48 13.72
C PHE A 28 16.25 -17.65 15.23
N ILE A 29 17.38 -17.54 15.92
CA ILE A 29 17.45 -17.65 17.38
C ILE A 29 17.31 -16.24 17.95
N ASP A 30 16.25 -15.98 18.71
CA ASP A 30 15.96 -14.64 19.22
C ASP A 30 17.10 -14.06 20.07
N ALA A 31 17.91 -14.90 20.73
CA ALA A 31 19.12 -14.49 21.46
C ALA A 31 20.18 -13.80 20.58
N ASP A 32 20.21 -14.07 19.28
CA ASP A 32 21.14 -13.47 18.32
C ASP A 32 20.72 -12.05 17.89
N TRP A 33 19.66 -11.47 18.49
CA TRP A 33 19.10 -10.15 18.11
C TRP A 33 20.12 -9.01 18.10
N PHE A 34 21.13 -9.08 18.97
CA PHE A 34 22.13 -8.02 19.09
C PHE A 34 23.10 -8.04 17.91
N GLU A 35 23.58 -9.22 17.53
CA GLU A 35 24.40 -9.40 16.33
C GLU A 35 23.62 -9.04 15.07
N LEU A 36 22.32 -9.37 15.03
CA LEU A 36 21.43 -8.94 13.96
C LEU A 36 21.32 -7.41 13.90
N GLY A 37 21.11 -6.76 15.05
CA GLY A 37 21.05 -5.30 15.13
C GLY A 37 22.33 -4.61 14.65
N MET A 38 23.48 -5.16 15.03
CA MET A 38 24.79 -4.72 14.52
C MET A 38 24.90 -4.95 13.00
N GLY A 39 24.49 -6.12 12.52
CA GLY A 39 24.46 -6.45 11.10
C GLY A 39 23.52 -5.56 10.28
N LEU A 40 22.46 -5.04 10.89
CA LEU A 40 21.55 -4.06 10.29
C LEU A 40 22.08 -2.61 10.34
N ASN A 41 23.27 -2.40 10.90
CA ASN A 41 23.91 -1.10 11.14
C ASN A 41 23.09 -0.19 12.07
N LEU A 42 22.46 -0.76 13.11
CA LEU A 42 21.80 0.03 14.14
C LEU A 42 22.83 0.68 15.08
N PRO A 43 22.57 1.91 15.57
CA PRO A 43 23.47 2.56 16.52
C PRO A 43 23.61 1.72 17.80
N TYR A 44 24.87 1.45 18.19
CA TYR A 44 25.19 0.71 19.41
C TYR A 44 24.46 1.25 20.67
N PRO A 45 24.35 2.58 20.91
CA PRO A 45 23.61 3.09 22.06
C PRO A 45 22.14 2.65 22.09
N GLY A 46 21.50 2.53 20.93
CA GLY A 46 20.13 2.04 20.81
C GLY A 46 20.02 0.56 21.21
N LEU A 47 20.97 -0.26 20.75
CA LEU A 47 21.03 -1.69 21.09
C LEU A 47 21.35 -1.90 22.59
N ALA A 48 22.28 -1.12 23.15
CA ALA A 48 22.63 -1.19 24.56
C ALA A 48 21.42 -0.83 25.46
N ASN A 49 20.63 0.17 25.06
CA ASN A 49 19.41 0.54 25.78
C ASN A 49 18.36 -0.59 25.77
N ILE A 50 18.17 -1.28 24.64
CA ILE A 50 17.26 -2.44 24.55
C ILE A 50 17.73 -3.54 25.52
N ARG A 51 19.03 -3.87 25.52
CA ARG A 51 19.62 -4.88 26.40
C ARG A 51 19.47 -4.54 27.89
N ALA A 52 19.53 -3.27 28.25
CA ALA A 52 19.38 -2.82 29.64
C ALA A 52 17.93 -2.86 30.12
N ARG A 53 16.96 -2.71 29.20
CA ARG A 53 15.52 -2.63 29.54
C ARG A 53 14.81 -3.98 29.56
N PHE A 54 15.27 -4.94 28.75
CA PHE A 54 14.57 -6.20 28.55
C PHE A 54 15.50 -7.39 28.78
N THR A 55 15.02 -8.38 29.52
CA THR A 55 15.73 -9.63 29.78
C THR A 55 15.32 -10.73 28.82
N ASP A 56 14.07 -10.69 28.32
CA ASP A 56 13.54 -11.70 27.40
C ASP A 56 14.13 -11.49 25.98
N PRO A 57 14.79 -12.52 25.39
CA PRO A 57 15.35 -12.42 24.05
C PRO A 57 14.32 -12.10 22.96
N SER A 58 13.11 -12.65 23.07
CA SER A 58 12.03 -12.42 22.11
C SER A 58 11.60 -10.96 22.10
N GLN A 59 11.44 -10.36 23.29
CA GLN A 59 11.13 -8.95 23.45
C GLN A 59 12.28 -8.05 22.95
N CYS A 60 13.53 -8.43 23.23
CA CYS A 60 14.69 -7.72 22.71
C CYS A 60 14.74 -7.73 21.17
N LEU A 61 14.43 -8.87 20.54
CA LEU A 61 14.35 -8.97 19.09
C LEU A 61 13.26 -8.05 18.53
N LEU A 62 12.06 -8.05 19.13
CA LEU A 62 10.97 -7.17 18.69
C LEU A 62 11.35 -5.69 18.79
N GLU A 63 11.97 -5.26 19.88
CA GLU A 63 12.41 -3.87 20.05
C GLU A 63 13.55 -3.51 19.08
N CYS A 64 14.46 -4.44 18.80
CA CYS A 64 15.51 -4.27 17.80
C CYS A 64 14.92 -4.07 16.39
N LEU A 65 13.93 -4.89 16.01
CA LEU A 65 13.22 -4.76 14.75
C LEU A 65 12.39 -3.48 14.68
N SER A 66 11.78 -3.06 15.79
CA SER A 66 11.02 -1.81 15.89
C SER A 66 11.93 -0.61 15.63
N LEU A 67 13.10 -0.60 16.28
CA LEU A 67 14.12 0.41 16.10
C LEU A 67 14.58 0.46 14.64
N TRP A 68 14.85 -0.69 14.02
CA TRP A 68 15.23 -0.77 12.62
C TRP A 68 14.15 -0.23 11.67
N LEU A 69 12.91 -0.69 11.80
CA LEU A 69 11.78 -0.32 10.94
C LEU A 69 11.38 1.17 11.08
N THR A 70 11.75 1.80 12.19
CA THR A 70 11.41 3.21 12.45
C THR A 70 12.55 4.16 12.09
N SER A 71 13.79 3.82 12.43
CA SER A 71 14.92 4.77 12.40
C SER A 71 15.96 4.51 11.30
N ALA A 72 15.99 3.32 10.70
CA ALA A 72 17.08 2.98 9.79
C ALA A 72 16.83 3.48 8.35
N ASN A 73 17.90 3.86 7.65
CA ASN A 73 17.82 4.27 6.25
C ASN A 73 17.76 3.08 5.28
N ASN A 74 18.25 1.92 5.73
CA ASN A 74 18.31 0.65 5.02
C ASN A 74 17.19 -0.29 5.47
N ARG A 75 15.94 0.18 5.51
CA ARG A 75 14.78 -0.66 5.88
C ARG A 75 14.32 -1.50 4.72
N THR A 76 15.10 -2.51 4.35
CA THR A 76 14.82 -3.30 3.16
C THR A 76 15.00 -4.78 3.44
N TRP A 77 14.33 -5.62 2.69
CA TRP A 77 14.57 -7.04 2.83
C TRP A 77 15.99 -7.45 2.42
N GLU A 78 16.60 -6.75 1.46
CA GLU A 78 17.96 -7.05 1.00
C GLU A 78 19.00 -6.75 2.10
N SER A 79 18.82 -5.66 2.85
CA SER A 79 19.69 -5.36 3.99
C SER A 79 19.51 -6.36 5.12
N LEU A 80 18.29 -6.87 5.34
CA LEU A 80 18.04 -7.95 6.30
C LEU A 80 18.70 -9.26 5.85
N ALA A 81 18.53 -9.66 4.59
CA ALA A 81 19.20 -10.83 4.02
C ALA A 81 20.73 -10.70 4.10
N SER A 82 21.27 -9.53 3.75
CA SER A 82 22.69 -9.25 3.83
C SER A 82 23.23 -9.31 5.27
N ALA A 83 22.45 -8.84 6.25
CA ALA A 83 22.82 -8.94 7.66
C ALA A 83 22.89 -10.41 8.11
N LEU A 84 21.91 -11.22 7.70
CA LEU A 84 21.90 -12.65 8.01
C LEU A 84 23.02 -13.42 7.30
N GLU A 85 23.40 -13.05 6.06
CA GLU A 85 24.57 -13.62 5.39
C GLU A 85 25.86 -13.32 6.16
N ARG A 86 26.02 -12.08 6.66
CA ARG A 86 27.16 -11.69 7.50
C ARG A 86 27.23 -12.48 8.81
N MET A 87 26.09 -12.86 9.37
CA MET A 87 25.98 -13.72 10.55
C MET A 87 26.12 -15.22 10.24
N ASN A 88 26.50 -15.59 9.01
CA ASN A 88 26.60 -16.97 8.54
C ASN A 88 25.27 -17.76 8.56
N LYS A 89 24.12 -17.07 8.68
CA LYS A 89 22.77 -17.66 8.58
C LYS A 89 22.31 -17.68 7.12
N LYS A 90 23.12 -18.29 6.24
CA LYS A 90 22.87 -18.35 4.78
C LYS A 90 21.50 -18.95 4.39
N PRO A 91 20.99 -20.01 5.07
CA PRO A 91 19.65 -20.53 4.78
C PRO A 91 18.56 -19.49 5.05
N ALA A 92 18.68 -18.75 6.16
CA ALA A 92 17.73 -17.69 6.52
C ALA A 92 17.74 -16.54 5.51
N ALA A 93 18.93 -16.10 5.08
CA ALA A 93 19.05 -15.07 4.05
C ALA A 93 18.44 -15.49 2.70
N THR A 94 18.63 -16.76 2.31
CA THR A 94 18.08 -17.32 1.08
C THR A 94 16.56 -17.38 1.15
N LEU A 95 16.01 -17.87 2.27
CA LEU A 95 14.58 -17.89 2.52
C LEU A 95 13.98 -16.48 2.43
N ILE A 96 14.62 -15.49 3.08
CA ILE A 96 14.17 -14.10 3.04
C ILE A 96 14.15 -13.56 1.61
N ARG A 97 15.21 -13.76 0.83
CA ARG A 97 15.24 -13.32 -0.59
C ARG A 97 14.11 -13.94 -1.42
N ASN A 98 13.76 -15.20 -1.15
CA ASN A 98 12.64 -15.86 -1.82
C ASN A 98 11.28 -15.33 -1.34
N THR A 99 11.13 -15.12 -0.04
CA THR A 99 9.92 -14.59 0.60
C THR A 99 9.62 -13.16 0.19
N CYS A 100 10.64 -12.35 -0.13
CA CYS A 100 10.46 -11.04 -0.78
C CYS A 100 9.67 -11.15 -2.09
N LYS A 101 10.05 -12.12 -2.94
CA LYS A 101 9.43 -12.31 -4.25
C LYS A 101 7.97 -12.74 -4.10
N VAL A 102 7.70 -13.66 -3.17
CA VAL A 102 6.35 -14.21 -2.94
C VAL A 102 5.43 -13.21 -2.23
N ASN A 103 5.91 -12.52 -1.21
CA ASN A 103 5.08 -11.58 -0.45
C ASN A 103 4.76 -10.33 -1.25
N ILE A 104 5.67 -9.79 -2.07
CA ILE A 104 5.33 -8.70 -3.00
C ILE A 104 4.14 -9.11 -3.88
N HIS A 105 4.11 -10.35 -4.39
CA HIS A 105 2.96 -10.86 -5.14
C HIS A 105 1.68 -10.95 -4.31
N LYS A 106 1.75 -11.47 -3.07
CA LYS A 106 0.59 -11.58 -2.16
C LYS A 106 0.02 -10.21 -1.78
N TYR A 107 0.86 -9.25 -1.42
CA TYR A 107 0.44 -7.89 -1.09
C TYR A 107 -0.09 -7.13 -2.31
N LYS A 108 0.54 -7.31 -3.49
CA LYS A 108 0.03 -6.77 -4.77
C LYS A 108 -1.34 -7.35 -5.11
N TYR A 109 -1.55 -8.65 -4.90
CA TYR A 109 -2.85 -9.29 -5.13
C TYR A 109 -3.91 -8.82 -4.14
N LYS A 110 -3.58 -8.69 -2.85
CA LYS A 110 -4.49 -8.18 -1.81
C LYS A 110 -4.87 -6.72 -2.04
N LEU A 111 -3.93 -5.86 -2.45
CA LEU A 111 -4.23 -4.49 -2.87
C LEU A 111 -5.13 -4.45 -4.10
N LYS A 112 -4.80 -5.26 -5.12
CA LYS A 112 -5.60 -5.37 -6.35
C LYS A 112 -7.03 -5.82 -6.05
N LEU A 113 -7.22 -6.78 -5.14
CA LEU A 113 -8.54 -7.23 -4.70
C LEU A 113 -9.32 -6.13 -3.97
N LYS A 114 -8.67 -5.39 -3.06
CA LYS A 114 -9.27 -4.26 -2.34
C LYS A 114 -9.68 -3.12 -3.28
N LEU A 115 -8.86 -2.81 -4.27
CA LEU A 115 -9.16 -1.81 -5.29
C LEU A 115 -10.33 -2.25 -6.18
N LEU A 116 -10.35 -3.52 -6.59
CA LEU A 116 -11.43 -4.09 -7.38
C LEU A 116 -12.77 -4.08 -6.63
N THR A 117 -12.77 -4.40 -5.33
CA THR A 117 -13.99 -4.36 -4.50
C THR A 117 -14.48 -2.94 -4.28
N LYS A 118 -13.58 -1.98 -4.02
CA LYS A 118 -13.96 -0.55 -3.94
C LYS A 118 -14.54 -0.04 -5.26
N GLY A 119 -13.94 -0.39 -6.40
CA GLY A 119 -14.45 -0.02 -7.73
C GLY A 119 -15.86 -0.56 -8.00
N LYS A 120 -16.13 -1.82 -7.62
CA LYS A 120 -17.49 -2.41 -7.71
C LYS A 120 -18.51 -1.64 -6.85
N LEU A 121 -18.15 -1.32 -5.61
CA LEU A 121 -19.04 -0.56 -4.71
C LEU A 121 -19.39 0.81 -5.28
N ILE A 122 -18.39 1.54 -5.80
CA ILE A 122 -18.58 2.87 -6.42
C ILE A 122 -19.54 2.76 -7.62
N ASN A 123 -19.40 1.74 -8.46
CA ASN A 123 -20.26 1.54 -9.61
C ASN A 123 -21.72 1.25 -9.22
N GLU A 124 -21.95 0.44 -8.18
CA GLU A 124 -23.31 0.16 -7.70
C GLU A 124 -23.95 1.40 -7.06
N ILE A 125 -23.19 2.20 -6.29
CA ILE A 125 -23.66 3.50 -5.77
C ILE A 125 -24.05 4.43 -6.92
N PHE A 126 -23.22 4.52 -7.96
CA PHE A 126 -23.49 5.37 -9.12
C PHE A 126 -24.78 4.95 -9.85
N LYS A 127 -24.99 3.65 -10.09
CA LYS A 127 -26.22 3.15 -10.70
C LYS A 127 -27.46 3.45 -9.87
N SER A 128 -27.38 3.22 -8.55
CA SER A 128 -28.48 3.49 -7.62
C SER A 128 -28.84 4.97 -7.59
N LYS A 129 -27.86 5.88 -7.53
CA LYS A 129 -28.11 7.32 -7.56
C LYS A 129 -28.68 7.80 -8.90
N LYS A 130 -28.27 7.17 -10.01
CA LYS A 130 -28.84 7.44 -11.33
C LYS A 130 -30.32 7.05 -11.41
N SER A 131 -30.69 5.86 -10.94
CA SER A 131 -32.09 5.41 -10.95
C SER A 131 -32.98 6.22 -10.01
N GLU A 132 -32.47 6.57 -8.83
CA GLU A 132 -33.15 7.45 -7.87
C GLU A 132 -33.43 8.83 -8.48
N THR A 133 -32.45 9.43 -9.16
CA THR A 133 -32.61 10.70 -9.87
C THR A 133 -33.64 10.61 -10.99
N GLN A 134 -33.69 9.48 -11.70
CA GLN A 134 -34.66 9.24 -12.75
C GLN A 134 -36.08 9.08 -12.18
N TYR A 135 -36.24 8.33 -11.10
CA TYR A 135 -37.52 8.18 -10.40
C TYR A 135 -38.06 9.53 -9.90
N PHE A 136 -37.20 10.34 -9.27
CA PHE A 136 -37.59 11.69 -8.83
C PHE A 136 -38.01 12.57 -9.99
N ARG A 137 -37.31 12.53 -11.14
CA ARG A 137 -37.73 13.24 -12.36
C ARG A 137 -39.14 12.82 -12.80
N THR A 138 -39.40 11.52 -12.92
CA THR A 138 -40.69 11.02 -13.40
C THR A 138 -41.83 11.39 -12.45
N SER A 139 -41.60 11.28 -11.14
CA SER A 139 -42.60 11.61 -10.12
C SER A 139 -42.90 13.11 -10.05
N LEU A 140 -41.90 13.97 -10.22
CA LEU A 140 -42.09 15.42 -10.30
C LEU A 140 -42.80 15.84 -11.60
N LEU A 141 -42.46 15.26 -12.75
CA LEU A 141 -43.15 15.52 -14.02
C LEU A 141 -44.64 15.19 -13.93
N MET A 142 -44.99 14.11 -13.23
CA MET A 142 -46.39 13.73 -12.98
C MET A 142 -47.11 14.71 -12.03
N LYS A 143 -46.39 15.32 -11.07
CA LYS A 143 -46.96 16.24 -10.07
C LYS A 143 -47.06 17.70 -10.52
N ALA A 144 -46.16 18.17 -11.38
CA ALA A 144 -46.14 19.58 -11.79
C ALA A 144 -47.30 19.98 -12.73
N GLY A 145 -47.98 19.01 -13.36
CA GLY A 145 -48.99 19.30 -14.39
C GLY A 145 -48.40 20.15 -15.53
N THR A 146 -49.26 20.79 -16.34
CA THR A 146 -48.86 21.72 -17.42
C THR A 146 -48.62 23.15 -16.92
N ASP A 147 -48.61 23.40 -15.60
CA ASP A 147 -48.30 24.73 -15.06
C ASP A 147 -46.85 25.11 -15.38
N SER A 148 -46.71 26.15 -16.18
CA SER A 148 -45.43 26.71 -16.63
C SER A 148 -44.48 27.02 -15.46
N THR A 149 -44.99 27.38 -14.28
CA THR A 149 -44.17 27.71 -13.11
C THR A 149 -43.54 26.45 -12.50
N GLY A 150 -44.33 25.40 -12.34
CA GLY A 150 -43.86 24.08 -11.89
C GLY A 150 -42.83 23.46 -12.83
N ILE A 151 -43.03 23.60 -14.16
CA ILE A 151 -42.11 23.09 -15.18
C ILE A 151 -40.77 23.84 -15.19
N ILE A 152 -40.77 25.17 -15.03
CA ILE A 152 -39.55 25.99 -15.01
C ILE A 152 -38.72 25.69 -13.75
N CYS A 153 -39.34 25.62 -12.58
CA CYS A 153 -38.66 25.25 -11.34
C CYS A 153 -38.06 23.83 -11.44
N LEU A 154 -38.78 22.91 -12.08
CA LEU A 154 -38.28 21.58 -12.39
C LEU A 154 -37.06 21.60 -13.30
N TYR A 155 -37.09 22.39 -14.36
CA TYR A 155 -35.98 22.51 -15.30
C TYR A 155 -34.71 22.96 -14.57
N TYR A 156 -34.75 24.03 -13.77
CA TYR A 156 -33.57 24.52 -13.04
C TYR A 156 -33.03 23.52 -12.01
N LEU A 157 -33.89 22.85 -11.24
CA LEU A 157 -33.48 21.81 -10.27
C LEU A 157 -32.83 20.60 -10.95
N ILE A 158 -33.36 20.23 -12.12
CA ILE A 158 -32.90 19.11 -12.91
C ILE A 158 -31.56 19.44 -13.60
N THR A 159 -31.41 20.66 -14.11
CA THR A 159 -30.21 21.12 -14.82
C THR A 159 -29.05 21.31 -13.84
N GLY A 160 -29.28 21.94 -12.68
CA GLY A 160 -28.24 22.08 -11.64
C GLY A 160 -27.75 20.75 -11.08
N ARG A 161 -28.64 19.75 -10.90
CA ARG A 161 -28.19 18.38 -10.52
C ARG A 161 -27.45 17.66 -11.64
N LYS A 162 -27.78 17.92 -12.90
CA LYS A 162 -27.07 17.34 -14.07
C LYS A 162 -25.65 17.89 -14.15
N GLU A 163 -25.48 19.20 -13.94
CA GLU A 163 -24.17 19.87 -13.91
C GLU A 163 -23.30 19.29 -12.80
N ALA A 164 -23.82 19.19 -11.58
CA ALA A 164 -23.08 18.56 -10.47
C ALA A 164 -22.70 17.09 -10.76
N LEU A 165 -23.59 16.31 -11.41
CA LEU A 165 -23.30 14.93 -11.78
C LEU A 165 -22.23 14.83 -12.88
N VAL A 166 -22.19 15.80 -13.80
CA VAL A 166 -21.15 15.90 -14.83
C VAL A 166 -19.81 16.25 -14.20
N GLU A 167 -19.76 17.22 -13.28
CA GLU A 167 -18.55 17.54 -12.51
C GLU A 167 -18.02 16.33 -11.77
N TYR A 168 -18.85 15.61 -11.00
CA TYR A 168 -18.41 14.41 -10.30
C TYR A 168 -17.94 13.31 -11.26
N LYS A 169 -18.58 13.15 -12.43
CA LYS A 169 -18.14 12.18 -13.43
C LYS A 169 -16.76 12.55 -14.01
N GLN A 170 -16.54 13.83 -14.28
CA GLN A 170 -15.29 14.35 -14.81
C GLN A 170 -14.16 14.26 -13.78
N GLU A 171 -14.46 14.53 -12.50
CA GLU A 171 -13.51 14.38 -11.40
C GLU A 171 -13.13 12.91 -11.18
N ILE A 172 -14.09 11.98 -11.30
CA ILE A 172 -13.82 10.54 -11.27
C ILE A 172 -12.98 10.09 -12.47
N GLU A 173 -13.26 10.58 -13.68
CA GLU A 173 -12.46 10.28 -14.88
C GLU A 173 -11.02 10.80 -14.74
N LEU A 174 -10.83 12.02 -14.26
CA LEU A 174 -9.50 12.58 -13.96
C LEU A 174 -8.77 11.75 -12.89
N LEU A 175 -9.47 11.30 -11.85
CA LEU A 175 -8.87 10.42 -10.83
C LEU A 175 -8.50 9.04 -11.41
N GLN A 176 -9.34 8.46 -12.27
CA GLN A 176 -9.06 7.19 -12.92
C GLN A 176 -7.88 7.30 -13.89
N GLU A 177 -7.81 8.39 -14.66
CA GLU A 177 -6.72 8.69 -15.58
C GLU A 177 -5.42 8.93 -14.81
N ASN A 178 -5.44 9.71 -13.74
CA ASN A 178 -4.27 9.91 -12.87
C ASN A 178 -3.78 8.58 -12.27
N VAL A 179 -4.68 7.70 -11.85
CA VAL A 179 -4.32 6.35 -11.38
C VAL A 179 -3.75 5.50 -12.51
N SER A 180 -4.30 5.59 -13.72
CA SER A 180 -3.84 4.86 -14.90
C SER A 180 -2.45 5.33 -15.37
N ILE A 181 -2.23 6.64 -15.44
CA ILE A 181 -0.93 7.28 -15.73
C ILE A 181 0.09 6.88 -14.67
N THR A 182 -0.25 6.97 -13.38
CA THR A 182 0.65 6.56 -12.29
C THR A 182 1.02 5.09 -12.41
N SER A 183 0.05 4.24 -12.76
CA SER A 183 0.26 2.81 -12.97
C SER A 183 1.12 2.52 -14.20
N ALA A 184 0.90 3.23 -15.31
CA ALA A 184 1.69 3.11 -16.53
C ALA A 184 3.13 3.62 -16.33
N GLN A 185 3.34 4.72 -15.61
CA GLN A 185 4.67 5.19 -15.21
C GLN A 185 5.39 4.17 -14.31
N LEU A 186 4.65 3.49 -13.43
CA LEU A 186 5.15 2.37 -12.63
C LEU A 186 5.57 1.18 -13.49
N LEU A 187 4.80 0.87 -14.55
CA LEU A 187 5.09 -0.24 -15.49
C LEU A 187 6.22 0.10 -16.47
N MET A 188 6.28 1.33 -16.98
CA MET A 188 7.37 1.84 -17.82
C MET A 188 8.68 1.87 -17.04
N SER A 189 8.62 2.25 -15.76
CA SER A 189 9.75 2.11 -14.82
C SER A 189 10.16 0.64 -14.58
N GLN A 190 9.28 -0.34 -14.84
CA GLN A 190 9.59 -1.77 -14.75
C GLN A 190 10.11 -2.34 -16.07
N LYS A 191 9.59 -1.89 -17.22
CA LYS A 191 9.98 -2.40 -18.54
C LYS A 191 11.32 -1.85 -19.02
N GLY A 192 11.62 -0.57 -18.75
CA GLY A 192 12.95 -0.01 -19.00
C GLY A 192 14.07 -0.68 -18.19
N ASN A 193 13.73 -1.38 -17.09
CA ASN A 193 14.67 -2.19 -16.31
C ASN A 193 14.91 -3.59 -16.90
N ILE A 194 14.09 -4.06 -17.85
CA ILE A 194 14.18 -5.42 -18.43
C ILE A 194 14.91 -5.38 -19.77
N GLU A 195 14.74 -4.31 -20.56
CA GLU A 195 15.35 -4.18 -21.89
C GLU A 195 16.78 -3.60 -21.86
N SER A 196 17.31 -3.25 -20.67
CA SER A 196 18.71 -2.82 -20.48
C SER A 196 19.58 -3.84 -19.72
N MET A 197 19.11 -5.09 -19.59
CA MET A 197 19.93 -6.25 -19.21
C MET A 197 20.49 -6.91 -20.47
#